data_AF-G4ZSJ6-F1
#
_entry.id   AF-G4ZSJ6-F1
#
_cell.length_a   1.000
_cell.length_b   1.000
_cell.length_c   1.000
_cell.angle_alpha   90.00
_cell.angle_beta   90.00
_cell.angle_gamma   90.00
#
_symmetry.space_group_name_H-M   'P 1'
#
loop_
_entity.id
_entity.type
_entity.pdbx_description
1 polymer ?
#
loop_
_entity_poly.entity_id
_entity_poly.type
_entity_poly.pdbx_seq_one_letter_code
_entity_poly.pdbx_strand_id
1 'polypeptide(L)'
;ESRLLRTARDDEERVIPPGVTMNFAGHFRDSKETAKWLKAWAKKGESEAIVAAKLGVSSVPQALKSQHENWQALVNYAKWQKKYFAQLGTGYQNFKRTQNEVARWAVEGRTDEWVARVLGMSNLSKDRYKFHRNYKAFEMFQKQKKEFADLLQKHAARRNLQHEHYSRAPIS
;
A
#
# COMPACT_ATOMS: atom_id res chain seq x y z
N GLU A 1 23.39 24.65 -23.67
CA GLU A 1 22.69 23.37 -23.85
C GLU A 1 23.78 22.28 -23.80
N SER A 2 23.82 21.26 -22.95
CA SER A 2 22.78 20.49 -22.29
C SER A 2 23.39 19.84 -21.04
N ARG A 3 22.89 20.18 -19.84
CA ARG A 3 23.35 19.58 -18.57
C ARG A 3 22.18 19.32 -17.62
N LEU A 4 21.03 18.84 -18.12
CA LEU A 4 19.86 18.53 -17.28
C LEU A 4 19.00 17.36 -17.80
N LEU A 5 19.61 16.29 -18.33
CA LEU A 5 18.88 15.05 -18.66
C LEU A 5 19.62 13.77 -18.23
N ARG A 6 20.17 13.76 -17.01
CA ARG A 6 20.36 12.50 -16.27
C ARG A 6 19.23 12.35 -15.27
N THR A 7 18.04 12.09 -15.82
CA THR A 7 16.84 11.78 -15.05
C THR A 7 17.10 10.50 -14.25
N ALA A 8 17.22 10.61 -12.93
CA ALA A 8 16.65 9.78 -11.85
C ALA A 8 16.41 8.24 -12.06
N ARG A 9 16.99 7.61 -13.08
CA ARG A 9 16.83 6.19 -13.41
C ARG A 9 17.84 5.29 -12.70
N ASP A 10 18.93 5.86 -12.21
CA ASP A 10 20.09 5.09 -11.72
C ASP A 10 20.12 4.93 -10.18
N ASP A 11 19.22 5.57 -9.44
CA ASP A 11 19.12 5.43 -7.96
C ASP A 11 18.27 4.21 -7.52
N GLU A 12 17.68 3.45 -8.45
CA GLU A 12 16.91 2.24 -8.12
C GLU A 12 17.79 1.04 -7.72
N GLU A 13 19.11 1.13 -7.89
CA GLU A 13 20.09 0.09 -7.52
C GLU A 13 20.69 0.28 -6.11
N ARG A 14 19.94 0.87 -5.17
CA ARG A 14 20.27 0.72 -3.73
C ARG A 14 19.82 -0.65 -3.23
N VAL A 15 20.71 -1.60 -3.55
CA VAL A 15 21.10 -2.85 -2.89
C VAL A 15 20.30 -3.21 -1.63
N ILE A 16 19.79 -4.44 -1.60
CA ILE A 16 19.30 -5.10 -0.39
C ILE A 16 20.38 -5.05 0.70
N PRO A 17 20.03 -4.93 1.99
CA PRO A 17 21.03 -5.13 3.03
C PRO A 17 21.77 -6.46 2.78
N PRO A 18 23.11 -6.45 2.66
CA PRO A 18 23.88 -7.67 2.45
C PRO A 18 23.53 -8.70 3.54
N GLY A 19 23.38 -9.97 3.16
CA GLY A 19 23.15 -11.08 4.09
C GLY A 19 21.71 -11.61 4.19
N VAL A 20 20.73 -11.00 3.50
CA VAL A 20 19.39 -11.61 3.40
C VAL A 20 19.45 -12.75 2.39
N THR A 21 19.15 -13.97 2.79
CA THR A 21 19.08 -15.16 1.91
C THR A 21 17.70 -15.78 1.98
N MET A 22 17.40 -16.71 1.07
CA MET A 22 16.20 -17.52 1.16
C MET A 22 16.43 -18.93 0.62
N ASN A 23 15.73 -19.91 1.19
CA ASN A 23 15.52 -21.22 0.61
C ASN A 23 14.15 -21.24 -0.07
N PHE A 24 14.13 -21.42 -1.39
CA PHE A 24 12.90 -21.44 -2.16
C PHE A 24 12.98 -22.52 -3.26
N ALA A 25 11.94 -23.36 -3.33
CA ALA A 25 11.84 -24.49 -4.24
C ALA A 25 13.04 -25.46 -4.13
N GLY A 26 13.52 -25.70 -2.91
CA GLY A 26 14.66 -26.59 -2.63
C GLY A 26 16.04 -26.00 -2.99
N HIS A 27 16.10 -24.71 -3.34
CA HIS A 27 17.35 -24.04 -3.69
C HIS A 27 17.65 -22.92 -2.71
N PHE A 28 18.83 -22.97 -2.10
CA PHE A 28 19.41 -21.84 -1.39
C PHE A 28 19.75 -20.73 -2.39
N ARG A 29 19.31 -19.51 -2.08
CA ARG A 29 19.53 -18.30 -2.87
C ARG A 29 20.35 -17.31 -2.05
N ASP A 30 21.42 -16.83 -2.65
CA ASP A 30 22.20 -15.73 -2.09
C ASP A 30 21.38 -14.43 -2.03
N SER A 31 21.98 -13.37 -1.50
CA SER A 31 21.29 -12.08 -1.37
C SER A 31 20.91 -11.42 -2.69
N LYS A 32 21.67 -11.66 -3.76
CA LYS A 32 21.37 -11.09 -5.08
C LYS A 32 20.18 -11.78 -5.72
N GLU A 33 20.13 -13.11 -5.67
CA GLU A 33 19.02 -13.89 -6.18
C GLU A 33 17.76 -13.70 -5.35
N THR A 34 17.90 -13.70 -4.01
CA THR A 34 16.79 -13.38 -3.09
C THR A 34 16.18 -12.02 -3.46
N ALA A 35 17.01 -11.00 -3.71
CA ALA A 35 16.54 -9.69 -4.12
C ALA A 35 15.69 -9.70 -5.37
N LYS A 36 16.13 -10.40 -6.42
CA LYS A 36 15.42 -10.49 -7.68
C LYS A 36 14.05 -11.12 -7.49
N TRP A 37 13.96 -12.21 -6.74
CA TRP A 37 12.69 -12.89 -6.46
C TRP A 37 11.72 -12.02 -5.66
N LEU A 38 12.18 -11.42 -4.56
CA LEU A 38 11.32 -10.55 -3.75
C LEU A 38 10.81 -9.33 -4.56
N LYS A 39 11.69 -8.72 -5.36
CA LYS A 39 11.33 -7.63 -6.27
C LYS A 39 10.31 -8.09 -7.32
N ALA A 40 10.50 -9.26 -7.91
CA ALA A 40 9.58 -9.82 -8.89
C ALA A 40 8.20 -10.12 -8.28
N TRP A 41 8.13 -10.75 -7.10
CA TRP A 41 6.86 -11.01 -6.41
C TRP A 41 6.13 -9.72 -6.02
N ALA A 42 6.86 -8.71 -5.55
CA ALA A 42 6.28 -7.41 -5.22
C ALA A 42 5.78 -6.70 -6.48
N LYS A 43 6.58 -6.69 -7.55
CA LYS A 43 6.18 -6.23 -8.89
C LYS A 43 5.09 -7.07 -9.53
N LYS A 44 4.78 -8.27 -9.04
CA LYS A 44 3.62 -9.11 -9.40
C LYS A 44 2.42 -8.92 -8.45
N GLY A 45 2.63 -8.25 -7.32
CA GLY A 45 1.56 -7.84 -6.41
C GLY A 45 1.09 -9.01 -5.55
N GLU A 46 1.94 -10.02 -5.36
CA GLU A 46 1.60 -11.17 -4.54
C GLU A 46 1.41 -10.73 -3.09
N SER A 47 0.41 -11.28 -2.39
CA SER A 47 0.16 -10.92 -1.00
C SER A 47 1.29 -11.42 -0.09
N GLU A 48 1.46 -10.79 1.07
CA GLU A 48 2.43 -11.27 2.07
C GLU A 48 2.13 -12.70 2.50
N ALA A 49 0.84 -13.07 2.61
CA ALA A 49 0.41 -14.42 2.91
C ALA A 49 0.86 -15.44 1.84
N ILE A 50 0.72 -15.10 0.56
CA ILE A 50 1.19 -15.97 -0.54
C ILE A 50 2.70 -16.14 -0.48
N VAL A 51 3.45 -15.06 -0.26
CA VAL A 51 4.92 -15.14 -0.18
C VAL A 51 5.37 -15.87 1.09
N ALA A 52 4.70 -15.68 2.22
CA ALA A 52 4.96 -16.43 3.44
C ALA A 52 4.75 -17.94 3.23
N ALA A 53 3.72 -18.33 2.46
CA ALA A 53 3.50 -19.72 2.08
C ALA A 53 4.59 -20.28 1.16
N LYS A 54 4.98 -19.52 0.13
CA LYS A 54 6.11 -19.89 -0.77
C LYS A 54 7.42 -20.08 -0.01
N LEU A 55 7.64 -19.29 1.02
CA LEU A 55 8.82 -19.33 1.87
C LEU A 55 8.72 -20.33 3.02
N GLY A 56 7.61 -21.07 3.16
CA GLY A 56 7.40 -22.02 4.26
C GLY A 56 7.21 -21.38 5.65
N VAL A 57 7.17 -20.04 5.74
CA VAL A 57 7.00 -19.33 7.01
C VAL A 57 5.58 -19.47 7.55
N SER A 58 4.59 -19.67 6.67
CA SER A 58 3.18 -19.78 7.10
C SER A 58 2.84 -21.07 7.84
N SER A 59 3.60 -22.16 7.64
CA SER A 59 3.40 -23.45 8.31
C SER A 59 3.98 -23.51 9.72
N VAL A 60 4.73 -22.48 10.13
CA VAL A 60 5.38 -22.41 11.44
C VAL A 60 4.49 -21.65 12.44
N PRO A 61 4.39 -22.10 13.71
CA PRO A 61 3.70 -21.37 14.76
C PRO A 61 4.19 -19.92 14.88
N GLN A 62 3.29 -18.99 15.18
CA GLN A 62 3.59 -17.55 15.21
C GLN A 62 4.80 -17.21 16.09
N ALA A 63 4.95 -17.87 17.24
CA ALA A 63 6.05 -17.66 18.19
C ALA A 63 7.43 -18.07 17.62
N LEU A 64 7.46 -18.93 16.60
CA LEU A 64 8.70 -19.48 16.02
C LEU A 64 9.02 -18.88 14.64
N LYS A 65 8.14 -18.05 14.07
CA LYS A 65 8.36 -17.47 12.73
C LYS A 65 9.66 -16.68 12.63
N SER A 66 10.06 -15.96 13.67
CA SER A 66 11.29 -15.17 13.69
C SER A 66 12.57 -16.00 13.62
N GLN A 67 12.49 -17.28 13.97
CA GLN A 67 13.60 -18.24 13.94
C GLN A 67 13.69 -18.99 12.60
N HIS A 68 12.68 -18.88 11.75
CA HIS A 68 12.67 -19.54 10.45
C HIS A 68 13.73 -18.95 9.51
N GLU A 69 14.44 -19.79 8.76
CA GLU A 69 15.52 -19.37 7.84
C GLU A 69 15.08 -18.26 6.86
N ASN A 70 13.84 -18.35 6.36
CA ASN A 70 13.27 -17.38 5.42
C ASN A 70 12.59 -16.16 6.07
N TRP A 71 12.64 -16.01 7.39
CA TRP A 71 11.97 -14.91 8.09
C TRP A 71 12.45 -13.54 7.60
N GLN A 72 13.78 -13.37 7.49
CA GLN A 72 14.37 -12.12 7.03
C GLN A 72 13.99 -11.81 5.57
N ALA A 73 13.85 -12.82 4.72
CA ALA A 73 13.35 -12.64 3.36
C ALA A 73 11.90 -12.13 3.36
N LEU A 74 11.02 -12.67 4.21
CA LEU A 74 9.64 -12.21 4.34
C LEU A 74 9.55 -10.78 4.91
N VAL A 75 10.34 -10.44 5.92
CA VAL A 75 10.40 -9.07 6.47
C VAL A 75 10.86 -8.07 5.40
N ASN A 76 11.85 -8.43 4.58
CA ASN A 76 12.29 -7.58 3.48
C ASN A 76 11.27 -7.54 2.33
N TYR A 77 10.53 -8.61 2.11
CA TYR A 77 9.42 -8.61 1.16
C TYR A 77 8.37 -7.54 1.50
N ALA A 78 8.01 -7.39 2.78
CA ALA A 78 7.08 -6.36 3.23
C ALA A 78 7.58 -4.94 2.90
N LYS A 79 8.90 -4.71 2.93
CA LYS A 79 9.50 -3.43 2.49
C LYS A 79 9.33 -3.22 0.98
N TRP A 80 9.54 -4.25 0.18
CA TRP A 80 9.33 -4.19 -1.27
C TRP A 80 7.87 -3.94 -1.64
N GLN A 81 6.91 -4.53 -0.92
CA GLN A 81 5.49 -4.23 -1.11
C GLN A 81 5.17 -2.75 -0.84
N LYS A 82 5.82 -2.14 0.15
CA LYS A 82 5.68 -0.69 0.40
C LYS A 82 6.31 0.15 -0.72
N LYS A 83 7.37 -0.33 -1.36
CA LYS A 83 8.04 0.36 -2.48
C LYS A 83 7.23 0.28 -3.78
N TYR A 84 6.65 -0.89 -4.07
CA TYR A 84 5.85 -1.18 -5.27
C TYR A 84 4.37 -1.34 -4.93
N PHE A 85 3.81 -0.36 -4.21
CA PHE A 85 2.50 -0.49 -3.58
C PHE A 85 1.34 -0.39 -4.58
N ALA A 86 1.39 0.61 -5.47
CA ALA A 86 0.40 0.81 -6.52
C ALA A 86 1.10 1.16 -7.83
N GLN A 87 0.44 0.90 -8.95
CA GLN A 87 0.87 1.33 -10.27
C GLN A 87 -0.10 2.39 -10.78
N LEU A 88 0.38 3.62 -10.94
CA LEU A 88 -0.42 4.78 -11.32
C LEU A 88 0.22 5.43 -12.55
N GLY A 89 -0.56 5.59 -13.63
CA GLY A 89 -0.10 6.16 -14.88
C GLY A 89 1.15 5.44 -15.42
N THR A 90 2.27 6.15 -15.48
CA THR A 90 3.52 5.68 -16.12
C THR A 90 4.41 4.81 -15.23
N GLY A 91 4.07 4.54 -13.96
CA GLY A 91 4.96 3.74 -13.11
C GLY A 91 4.44 3.37 -11.72
N TYR A 92 5.30 2.68 -10.96
CA TYR A 92 5.02 2.28 -9.59
C TYR A 92 5.14 3.46 -8.62
N GLN A 93 4.24 3.48 -7.65
CA GLN A 93 4.21 4.41 -6.54
C GLN A 93 4.41 3.66 -5.23
N ASN A 94 5.17 4.27 -4.32
CA ASN A 94 5.34 3.75 -2.97
C ASN A 94 4.09 4.03 -2.12
N PHE A 95 4.03 3.38 -0.96
CA PHE A 95 2.92 3.46 -0.01
C PHE A 95 2.60 4.90 0.39
N LYS A 96 3.62 5.68 0.82
CA LYS A 96 3.42 7.05 1.32
C LYS A 96 2.83 7.97 0.24
N ARG A 97 3.37 7.90 -0.98
CA ARG A 97 2.84 8.69 -2.10
C ARG A 97 1.42 8.27 -2.46
N THR A 98 1.16 6.96 -2.51
CA THR A 98 -0.20 6.44 -2.74
C THR A 98 -1.17 6.91 -1.66
N GLN A 99 -0.77 6.85 -0.39
CA GLN A 99 -1.58 7.31 0.75
C GLN A 99 -1.95 8.78 0.63
N ASN A 100 -0.99 9.65 0.30
CA ASN A 100 -1.25 11.07 0.11
C ASN A 100 -2.22 11.34 -1.05
N GLU A 101 -2.05 10.63 -2.17
CA GLU A 101 -2.93 10.75 -3.34
C GLU A 101 -4.38 10.33 -3.01
N VAL A 102 -4.56 9.16 -2.40
CA VAL A 102 -5.91 8.67 -2.06
C VAL A 102 -6.58 9.51 -0.98
N ALA A 103 -5.82 10.04 -0.02
CA ALA A 103 -6.34 10.98 0.97
C ALA A 103 -6.80 12.27 0.30
N ARG A 104 -6.04 12.79 -0.66
CA ARG A 104 -6.45 13.96 -1.46
C ARG A 104 -7.76 13.68 -2.21
N TRP A 105 -7.88 12.53 -2.88
CA TRP A 105 -9.11 12.16 -3.59
C TRP A 105 -10.32 12.03 -2.66
N ALA A 106 -10.11 11.54 -1.43
CA ALA A 106 -11.17 11.47 -0.42
C ALA A 106 -11.67 12.86 -0.01
N VAL A 107 -10.75 13.80 0.25
CA VAL A 107 -11.09 15.20 0.58
C VAL A 107 -11.77 15.91 -0.59
N GLU A 108 -11.32 15.67 -1.82
CA GLU A 108 -11.95 16.18 -3.05
C GLU A 108 -13.34 15.57 -3.34
N GLY A 109 -13.79 14.58 -2.55
CA GLY A 109 -15.09 13.94 -2.75
C GLY A 109 -15.17 13.08 -4.02
N ARG A 110 -14.05 12.51 -4.48
CA ARG A 110 -14.04 11.64 -5.67
C ARG A 110 -14.92 10.40 -5.45
N THR A 111 -15.50 9.90 -6.54
CA THR A 111 -16.32 8.68 -6.50
C THR A 111 -15.46 7.42 -6.61
N ASP A 112 -16.02 6.29 -6.18
CA ASP A 112 -15.39 4.98 -6.28
C ASP A 112 -15.12 4.64 -7.76
N GLU A 113 -16.05 4.97 -8.65
CA GLU A 113 -15.93 4.76 -10.09
C GLU A 113 -14.78 5.58 -10.70
N TRP A 114 -14.62 6.83 -10.27
CA TRP A 114 -13.52 7.68 -10.74
C TRP A 114 -12.17 7.13 -10.28
N VAL A 115 -12.06 6.76 -9.00
CA VAL A 115 -10.80 6.21 -8.45
C VAL A 115 -10.46 4.86 -9.08
N ALA A 116 -11.46 3.99 -9.30
CA ALA A 116 -11.26 2.73 -9.99
C ALA A 116 -10.71 2.94 -11.41
N ARG A 117 -11.20 3.96 -12.14
CA ARG A 117 -10.67 4.32 -13.47
C ARG A 117 -9.21 4.77 -13.39
N VAL A 118 -8.85 5.65 -12.46
CA VAL A 118 -7.46 6.11 -12.26
C VAL A 118 -6.52 4.96 -11.91
N LEU A 119 -7.02 3.99 -11.14
CA LEU A 119 -6.29 2.78 -10.77
C LEU A 119 -6.29 1.69 -11.87
N GLY A 120 -6.86 1.97 -13.05
CA GLY A 120 -6.90 1.03 -14.18
C GLY A 120 -7.84 -0.17 -13.98
N MET A 121 -8.80 -0.07 -13.05
CA MET A 121 -9.71 -1.15 -12.68
C MET A 121 -11.12 -0.99 -13.26
N SER A 122 -11.39 0.07 -14.04
CA SER A 122 -12.73 0.37 -14.56
C SER A 122 -13.32 -0.71 -15.47
N ASN A 123 -12.48 -1.54 -16.09
CA ASN A 123 -12.92 -2.62 -16.98
C ASN A 123 -13.14 -3.96 -16.25
N LEU A 124 -12.99 -3.97 -14.91
CA LEU A 124 -13.22 -5.14 -14.08
C LEU A 124 -14.58 -5.01 -13.40
N SER A 125 -15.24 -6.14 -13.14
CA SER A 125 -16.36 -6.19 -12.21
C SER A 125 -15.85 -6.02 -10.76
N LYS A 126 -16.71 -5.50 -9.86
CA LYS A 126 -16.31 -5.17 -8.48
C LYS A 126 -15.78 -6.39 -7.71
N ASP A 127 -16.33 -7.57 -7.94
CA ASP A 127 -15.88 -8.84 -7.35
C ASP A 127 -14.45 -9.23 -7.78
N ARG A 128 -13.99 -8.73 -8.94
CA ARG A 128 -12.65 -8.98 -9.47
C ARG A 128 -11.61 -7.95 -9.01
N TYR A 129 -12.04 -6.85 -8.39
CA TYR A 129 -11.11 -5.82 -7.91
C TYR A 129 -10.09 -6.41 -6.97
N LYS A 130 -10.49 -7.30 -6.06
CA LYS A 130 -9.61 -7.95 -5.07
C LYS A 130 -8.39 -8.68 -5.64
N PHE A 131 -8.44 -9.05 -6.93
CA PHE A 131 -7.34 -9.72 -7.61
C PHE A 131 -6.45 -8.75 -8.40
N HIS A 132 -6.86 -7.49 -8.54
CA HIS A 132 -6.08 -6.47 -9.20
C HIS A 132 -4.99 -5.94 -8.28
N ARG A 133 -3.80 -5.65 -8.81
CA ARG A 133 -2.67 -5.11 -8.04
C ARG A 133 -3.06 -3.87 -7.23
N ASN A 134 -3.79 -2.96 -7.87
CA ASN A 134 -4.12 -1.67 -7.28
C ASN A 134 -5.27 -1.72 -6.27
N TYR A 135 -5.80 -2.91 -5.99
CA TYR A 135 -6.89 -3.08 -5.04
C TYR A 135 -6.59 -2.50 -3.66
N LYS A 136 -5.38 -2.75 -3.13
CA LYS A 136 -5.00 -2.20 -1.82
C LYS A 136 -5.01 -0.67 -1.78
N ALA A 137 -4.72 -0.01 -2.90
CA ALA A 137 -4.83 1.45 -3.00
C ALA A 137 -6.30 1.90 -3.04
N PHE A 138 -7.17 1.11 -3.69
CA PHE A 138 -8.61 1.35 -3.71
C PHE A 138 -9.24 1.17 -2.32
N GLU A 139 -8.92 0.09 -1.60
CA GLU A 139 -9.37 -0.10 -0.21
C GLU A 139 -8.89 1.04 0.69
N MET A 140 -7.65 1.49 0.50
CA MET A 140 -7.12 2.64 1.25
C MET A 140 -7.92 3.91 0.97
N PHE A 141 -8.28 4.17 -0.29
CA PHE A 141 -9.16 5.26 -0.65
C PHE A 141 -10.53 5.15 0.05
N GLN A 142 -11.19 3.99 -0.02
CA GLN A 142 -12.50 3.79 0.61
C GLN A 142 -12.46 4.02 2.12
N LYS A 143 -11.39 3.57 2.78
CA LYS A 143 -11.16 3.83 4.20
C LYS A 143 -11.03 5.33 4.49
N GLN A 144 -10.18 6.04 3.74
CA GLN A 144 -9.99 7.49 3.90
C GLN A 144 -11.28 8.29 3.65
N LYS A 145 -12.04 7.90 2.63
CA LYS A 145 -13.35 8.50 2.32
C LYS A 145 -14.33 8.37 3.49
N LYS A 146 -14.38 7.18 4.12
CA LYS A 146 -15.20 6.94 5.31
C LYS A 146 -14.73 7.78 6.50
N GLU A 147 -13.43 7.77 6.80
CA GLU A 147 -12.85 8.54 7.90
C GLU A 147 -13.14 10.04 7.77
N PHE A 148 -13.04 10.58 6.55
CA PHE A 148 -13.35 11.98 6.28
C PHE A 148 -14.84 12.30 6.45
N ALA A 149 -15.74 11.44 5.95
CA ALA A 149 -17.18 11.60 6.15
C ALA A 149 -17.57 11.59 7.64
N ASP A 150 -17.00 10.65 8.42
CA ASP A 150 -17.22 10.55 9.86
C ASP A 150 -16.75 11.83 10.59
N LEU A 151 -15.61 12.41 10.17
CA LEU A 151 -15.12 13.68 10.71
C LEU A 151 -16.08 14.84 10.41
N LEU A 152 -16.54 14.97 9.16
CA LEU A 152 -17.49 16.02 8.78
C LEU A 152 -18.79 15.92 9.59
N GLN A 153 -19.33 14.72 9.78
CA GLN A 153 -20.53 14.49 10.58
C GLN A 153 -20.31 14.89 12.04
N LYS A 154 -19.18 14.52 12.65
CA LYS A 154 -18.82 14.94 14.02
C LYS A 154 -18.69 16.45 14.16
N HIS A 155 -18.07 17.12 13.19
CA HIS A 155 -17.93 18.58 13.20
C HIS A 155 -19.28 19.30 13.02
N ALA A 156 -20.17 18.77 12.17
CA ALA A 156 -21.52 19.30 12.01
C ALA A 156 -22.35 19.14 13.30
N ALA A 157 -22.34 17.96 13.91
CA ALA A 157 -23.04 17.70 15.17
C ALA A 157 -22.55 18.62 16.31
N ARG A 158 -21.24 18.87 16.41
CA ARG A 158 -20.67 19.81 17.39
C ARG A 158 -21.14 21.25 17.18
N ARG A 159 -21.20 21.72 15.92
CA ARG A 159 -21.70 23.07 15.61
C ARG A 159 -23.17 23.22 16.00
N ASN A 160 -24.00 22.21 15.71
CA ASN A 160 -25.42 22.24 16.05
C ASN A 160 -25.65 22.32 17.57
N LEU A 161 -24.87 21.57 18.37
CA LEU A 161 -24.92 21.64 19.84
C LEU A 161 -24.50 23.04 20.38
N GLN A 162 -23.48 23.66 19.78
CA GLN A 162 -23.07 25.03 20.18
C GLN A 162 -24.15 26.06 19.84
N HIS A 163 -24.80 25.97 18.68
CA HIS A 163 -25.90 26.86 18.32
C HIS A 163 -27.13 26.71 19.24
N GLU A 164 -27.49 25.48 19.64
CA GLU A 164 -28.57 25.26 20.61
C GLU A 164 -28.27 25.83 22.01
N HIS A 165 -27.01 25.75 22.45
CA HIS A 165 -26.58 26.36 23.71
C HIS A 165 -26.61 27.90 23.68
N TYR A 166 -26.23 28.52 22.56
CA TYR A 166 -26.28 29.99 22.41
C TYR A 166 -27.71 30.53 22.24
N SER A 167 -28.61 29.79 21.59
CA SER A 167 -30.03 30.21 21.45
C SER A 167 -30.87 30.05 22.72
N ARG A 168 -30.37 29.36 23.76
CA ARG A 168 -31.04 29.19 25.06
C ARG A 168 -30.50 30.08 26.17
N ALA A 169 -29.51 30.93 25.90
CA ALA A 169 -29.02 31.89 26.89
C ALA A 169 -30.03 33.05 27.03
N PRO A 170 -30.57 33.33 28.24
CA PRO A 170 -31.47 34.46 28.44
C PRO A 170 -30.69 35.78 28.24
N ILE A 171 -31.23 36.66 27.39
CA ILE A 171 -30.75 38.03 27.24
C ILE A 171 -31.06 38.73 28.58
N SER A 172 -30.02 39.08 29.34
CA SER A 172 -30.13 39.87 30.58
C SER A 172 -30.13 41.35 30.27
#